data_AF-A0A970JGT9-F1
#
_entry.id   AF-A0A970JGT9-F1
#
_cell.length_a   1.000
_cell.length_b   1.000
_cell.length_c   1.000
_cell.angle_alpha   90.00
_cell.angle_beta   90.00
_cell.angle_gamma   90.00
#
_symmetry.space_group_name_H-M   'P 1'
#
loop_
_entity.id
_entity.type
_entity.pdbx_description
1 polymer ?
#
loop_
_entity_poly.entity_id
_entity_poly.type
_entity_poly.pdbx_seq_one_letter_code
_entity_poly.pdbx_strand_id
1 'polypeptide(L)'
;MAAVGVIVAFGSVIYLASKGIDLWLALLVGTGALGLLSQMESGPLAAAVIDGLFGAATIQLVVAVALISGLGRAMKESGDFDRMVSSLVALIPKPKVLMMLLPAIIGTINVPGGAIMSAPMVEEHGTALNLDRTTLASVNLFFRHIGYFIYPLQTSLIIISELLDIPKHSIILYNAAPALVGAAAAYLFFFGNHNTGSAPQKNPRDIAYQFTEFLLGFSPVMVIIALMLLFDAPFYLAAASGLCLALVRNIQAEHWGAALLSRLQQLFSGWINYELVLAVLSLMVFRAVV
;
A
#
# COMPACT_ATOMS: atom_id res chain seq x y z
N MET A 1 21.98 9.60 -29.13
CA MET A 1 20.53 9.54 -29.44
C MET A 1 19.74 8.84 -28.33
N ALA A 2 20.13 7.64 -27.90
CA ALA A 2 19.45 6.91 -26.80
C ALA A 2 19.26 7.74 -25.51
N ALA A 3 20.30 8.40 -25.00
CA ALA A 3 20.18 9.25 -23.80
C ALA A 3 19.18 10.41 -23.96
N VAL A 4 19.09 10.99 -25.17
CA VAL A 4 18.11 12.04 -25.48
C VAL A 4 16.69 11.46 -25.50
N GLY A 5 16.52 10.26 -26.07
CA GLY A 5 15.26 9.53 -26.06
C GLY A 5 14.76 9.26 -24.65
N VAL A 6 15.64 8.79 -23.75
CA VAL A 6 15.32 8.55 -22.34
C VAL A 6 14.92 9.85 -21.63
N ILE A 7 15.68 10.93 -21.79
CA ILE A 7 15.37 12.23 -21.18
C ILE A 7 14.00 12.75 -21.66
N VAL A 8 13.72 12.67 -22.96
CA VAL A 8 12.43 13.11 -23.52
C VAL A 8 11.29 12.21 -23.02
N ALA A 9 11.50 10.90 -22.97
CA ALA A 9 10.51 9.95 -22.47
C ALA A 9 10.16 10.24 -21.00
N PHE A 10 11.14 10.27 -20.09
CA PHE A 10 10.90 10.63 -18.68
C PHE A 10 10.32 12.04 -18.53
N GLY A 11 10.83 13.01 -19.28
CA GLY A 11 10.31 14.38 -19.28
C GLY A 11 8.84 14.45 -19.71
N SER A 12 8.43 13.66 -20.71
CA SER A 12 7.04 13.56 -21.15
C SER A 12 6.14 12.92 -20.08
N VAL A 13 6.60 11.85 -19.43
CA VAL A 13 5.84 11.20 -18.34
C VAL A 13 5.60 12.21 -17.21
N ILE A 14 6.65 12.90 -16.77
CA ILE A 14 6.57 13.91 -15.69
C ILE A 14 5.66 15.06 -16.09
N TYR A 15 5.81 15.58 -17.31
CA TYR A 15 4.99 16.68 -17.82
C TYR A 15 3.51 16.31 -17.87
N LEU A 16 3.16 15.16 -18.45
CA LEU A 16 1.77 14.70 -18.56
C LEU A 16 1.16 14.42 -17.17
N ALA A 17 1.89 13.74 -16.29
CA ALA A 17 1.46 13.50 -14.93
C ALA A 17 1.23 14.81 -14.15
N SER A 18 2.09 15.82 -14.35
CA SER A 18 1.91 17.15 -13.74
C SER A 18 0.66 17.90 -14.24
N LYS A 19 0.14 17.53 -15.42
CA LYS A 19 -1.11 18.07 -15.99
C LYS A 19 -2.36 17.31 -15.53
N GLY A 20 -2.21 16.31 -14.66
CA GLY A 20 -3.31 15.49 -14.18
C GLY A 20 -3.77 14.42 -15.18
N ILE A 21 -2.95 14.11 -16.19
CA ILE A 21 -3.19 12.95 -17.07
C ILE A 21 -2.82 11.69 -16.29
N ASP A 22 -3.65 10.66 -16.43
CA ASP A 22 -3.43 9.39 -15.74
C ASP A 22 -2.03 8.82 -16.01
N LEU A 23 -1.41 8.30 -14.95
CA LEU A 23 -0.04 7.80 -15.01
C LEU A 23 0.15 6.71 -16.07
N TRP A 24 -0.85 5.83 -16.26
CA TRP A 24 -0.79 4.77 -17.25
C TRP A 24 -0.70 5.31 -18.69
N LEU A 25 -1.46 6.37 -19.02
CA LEU A 25 -1.38 7.06 -20.31
C LEU A 25 -0.04 7.78 -20.46
N ALA A 26 0.41 8.47 -19.41
CA ALA A 26 1.69 9.17 -19.43
C ALA A 26 2.85 8.19 -19.72
N LEU A 27 2.84 7.01 -19.09
CA LEU A 27 3.83 5.95 -19.33
C LEU A 27 3.77 5.42 -20.76
N LEU A 28 2.58 5.17 -21.32
CA LEU A 28 2.45 4.72 -22.72
C LEU A 28 2.98 5.75 -23.72
N VAL A 29 2.71 7.04 -23.50
CA VAL A 29 3.27 8.13 -24.32
C VAL A 29 4.79 8.17 -24.19
N GLY A 30 5.32 8.02 -22.97
CA GLY A 30 6.75 7.92 -22.71
C GLY A 30 7.40 6.76 -23.46
N THR A 31 6.79 5.58 -23.45
CA THR A 31 7.26 4.39 -24.19
C THR A 31 7.30 4.66 -25.69
N GLY A 32 6.23 5.27 -26.23
CA GLY A 32 6.16 5.62 -27.66
C GLY A 32 7.24 6.64 -28.05
N ALA A 33 7.41 7.69 -27.24
CA ALA A 33 8.45 8.69 -27.46
C ALA A 33 9.86 8.06 -27.44
N LEU A 34 10.11 7.14 -26.51
CA LEU A 34 11.37 6.45 -26.40
C LEU A 34 11.67 5.55 -27.61
N GLY A 35 10.70 4.75 -28.04
CA GLY A 35 10.86 3.87 -29.20
C GLY A 35 11.15 4.65 -30.48
N LEU A 36 10.48 5.79 -30.68
CA LEU A 36 10.70 6.68 -31.83
C LEU A 36 12.07 7.37 -31.80
N LEU A 37 12.48 7.90 -30.64
CA LEU A 37 13.70 8.70 -30.51
C LEU A 37 14.99 7.87 -30.38
N SER A 38 14.87 6.64 -29.89
CA SER A 38 16.01 5.73 -29.75
C SER A 38 16.37 5.01 -31.05
N GLN A 39 15.64 5.26 -32.14
CA GLN A 39 15.82 4.62 -33.45
C GLN A 39 15.82 3.08 -33.37
N MET A 40 15.02 2.52 -32.45
CA MET A 40 14.86 1.07 -32.37
C MET A 40 14.21 0.57 -33.67
N GLU A 41 14.77 -0.48 -34.24
CA GLU A 41 14.12 -1.20 -35.34
C GLU A 41 12.75 -1.71 -34.86
N SER A 42 11.78 -1.74 -35.78
CA SER A 42 10.38 -2.10 -35.46
C SER A 42 10.24 -3.52 -34.90
N GLY A 43 11.12 -4.45 -35.29
CA GLY A 43 11.17 -5.81 -34.76
C GLY A 43 11.54 -5.86 -33.28
N PRO A 44 12.74 -5.39 -32.88
CA PRO A 44 13.16 -5.29 -31.48
C PRO A 44 12.19 -4.50 -30.59
N LEU A 45 11.63 -3.40 -31.10
CA LEU A 45 10.62 -2.62 -30.35
C LEU A 45 9.35 -3.43 -30.10
N ALA A 46 8.83 -4.12 -31.11
CA ALA A 46 7.66 -4.98 -30.95
C ALA A 46 7.94 -6.15 -29.99
N ALA A 47 9.13 -6.76 -30.08
CA ALA A 47 9.54 -7.82 -29.15
C ALA A 47 9.61 -7.31 -27.71
N ALA A 48 10.20 -6.14 -27.47
CA ALA A 48 10.27 -5.50 -26.15
C ALA A 48 8.87 -5.18 -25.59
N VAL A 49 7.95 -4.66 -26.42
CA VAL A 49 6.57 -4.41 -25.99
C VAL A 49 5.83 -5.71 -25.66
N ILE A 50 6.00 -6.75 -26.48
CA ILE A 50 5.40 -8.06 -26.23
C ILE A 50 5.94 -8.66 -24.93
N ASP A 51 7.26 -8.61 -24.70
CA ASP A 51 7.88 -9.05 -23.45
C ASP A 51 7.39 -8.23 -22.25
N GLY A 52 7.31 -6.91 -22.39
CA GLY A 52 6.77 -6.02 -21.37
C GLY A 52 5.31 -6.30 -21.02
N LEU A 53 4.49 -6.77 -21.96
CA LEU A 53 3.07 -7.10 -21.76
C LEU A 53 2.86 -8.53 -21.22
N PHE A 54 3.57 -9.51 -21.77
CA PHE A 54 3.31 -10.95 -21.55
C PHE A 54 4.44 -11.66 -20.78
N GLY A 55 5.48 -10.93 -20.38
CA GLY A 55 6.56 -11.46 -19.57
C GLY A 55 6.06 -12.00 -18.24
N ALA A 56 6.68 -13.09 -17.76
CA ALA A 56 6.28 -13.74 -16.52
C ALA A 56 6.30 -12.78 -15.33
N ALA A 57 7.33 -11.94 -15.23
CA ALA A 57 7.45 -10.93 -14.18
C ALA A 57 6.32 -9.88 -14.24
N THR A 58 5.95 -9.43 -15.45
CA THR A 58 4.82 -8.51 -15.66
C THR A 58 3.53 -9.13 -15.16
N ILE A 59 3.22 -10.35 -15.60
CA ILE A 59 1.96 -11.02 -15.23
C ILE A 59 1.90 -11.22 -13.72
N GLN A 60 2.98 -11.71 -13.12
CA GLN A 60 3.06 -11.92 -11.66
C GLN A 60 2.84 -10.61 -10.89
N LEU A 61 3.49 -9.52 -11.30
CA LEU A 61 3.34 -8.23 -10.64
C LEU A 61 1.94 -7.64 -10.84
N VAL A 62 1.39 -7.68 -12.06
CA VAL A 62 0.05 -7.20 -12.40
C VAL A 62 -1.01 -7.94 -11.60
N VAL A 63 -0.94 -9.27 -11.54
CA VAL A 63 -1.85 -10.09 -10.74
C VAL A 63 -1.74 -9.75 -9.26
N ALA A 64 -0.52 -9.65 -8.72
CA ALA A 64 -0.33 -9.36 -7.31
C ALA A 64 -0.83 -7.95 -6.93
N VAL A 65 -0.59 -6.95 -7.78
CA VAL A 65 -1.08 -5.58 -7.58
C VAL A 65 -2.60 -5.52 -7.66
N ALA A 66 -3.22 -6.26 -8.59
CA ALA A 66 -4.67 -6.37 -8.65
C ALA A 66 -5.22 -6.94 -7.33
N LEU A 67 -4.69 -8.06 -6.86
CA LEU A 67 -5.12 -8.72 -5.63
C LEU A 67 -4.93 -7.83 -4.39
N ILE A 68 -3.76 -7.21 -4.23
CA ILE A 68 -3.48 -6.36 -3.06
C ILE A 68 -4.33 -5.09 -3.05
N SER A 69 -4.67 -4.55 -4.23
CA SER A 69 -5.55 -3.38 -4.32
C SER A 69 -6.97 -3.67 -3.83
N GLY A 70 -7.44 -4.91 -3.98
CA GLY A 70 -8.73 -5.36 -3.45
C GLY A 70 -8.72 -5.73 -1.97
N LEU A 71 -7.55 -5.96 -1.38
CA LEU A 71 -7.41 -6.47 -0.01
C LEU A 71 -8.07 -5.57 1.04
N GLY A 72 -7.87 -4.25 0.94
CA GLY A 72 -8.41 -3.31 1.91
C GLY A 72 -9.95 -3.33 1.97
N ARG A 73 -10.61 -3.48 0.82
CA ARG A 73 -12.07 -3.62 0.78
C ARG A 73 -12.54 -4.99 1.24
N ALA A 74 -11.81 -6.05 0.92
CA ALA A 74 -12.10 -7.39 1.45
C ALA A 74 -12.00 -7.45 2.98
N MET A 75 -10.99 -6.80 3.56
CA MET A 75 -10.84 -6.66 5.01
C MET A 75 -11.94 -5.81 5.64
N LYS A 76 -12.44 -4.80 4.93
CA LYS A 76 -13.57 -3.99 5.39
C LYS A 76 -14.88 -4.80 5.37
N GLU A 77 -15.13 -5.54 4.29
CA GLU A 77 -16.33 -6.37 4.13
C GLU A 77 -16.37 -7.56 5.11
N SER A 78 -15.22 -8.12 5.47
CA SER A 78 -15.12 -9.18 6.49
C SER A 78 -15.20 -8.65 7.93
N GLY A 79 -15.10 -7.34 8.14
CA GLY A 79 -15.04 -6.70 9.46
C GLY A 79 -13.64 -6.74 10.11
N ASP A 80 -12.65 -7.33 9.44
CA ASP A 80 -11.26 -7.42 9.93
C ASP A 80 -10.62 -6.04 10.09
N PHE A 81 -10.92 -5.11 9.18
CA PHE A 81 -10.43 -3.73 9.27
C PHE A 81 -10.96 -3.02 10.53
N ASP A 82 -12.26 -3.12 10.80
CA ASP A 82 -12.89 -2.46 11.95
C ASP A 82 -12.47 -3.09 13.28
N ARG A 83 -12.34 -4.42 13.29
CA ARG A 83 -11.78 -5.17 14.42
C ARG A 83 -10.36 -4.70 14.73
N MET A 84 -9.48 -4.65 13.73
CA MET A 84 -8.11 -4.19 13.90
C MET A 84 -8.04 -2.75 14.43
N VAL A 85 -8.82 -1.83 13.84
CA VAL A 85 -8.86 -0.44 14.25
C VAL A 85 -9.33 -0.28 15.70
N SER A 86 -10.49 -0.86 16.04
CA SER A 86 -11.08 -0.74 17.38
C SER A 86 -10.19 -1.36 18.45
N SER A 87 -9.57 -2.51 18.17
CA SER A 87 -8.60 -3.13 19.06
C SER A 87 -7.33 -2.32 19.25
N LEU A 88 -6.83 -1.64 18.20
CA LEU A 88 -5.66 -0.77 18.33
C LEU A 88 -5.96 0.45 19.22
N VAL A 89 -7.11 1.09 19.04
CA VAL A 89 -7.60 2.17 19.92
C VAL A 89 -7.72 1.66 21.37
N ALA A 90 -8.25 0.46 21.55
CA ALA A 90 -8.36 -0.19 22.85
C ALA A 90 -7.00 -0.62 23.44
N LEU A 91 -5.96 -0.83 22.64
CA LEU A 91 -4.62 -1.20 23.12
C LEU A 91 -3.78 0.00 23.54
N ILE A 92 -3.84 1.10 22.79
CA ILE A 92 -2.90 2.20 22.95
C ILE A 92 -3.54 3.32 23.79
N PRO A 93 -3.10 3.54 25.03
CA PRO A 93 -3.70 4.54 25.91
C PRO A 93 -3.27 5.98 25.61
N LYS A 94 -2.26 6.19 24.74
CA LYS A 94 -1.63 7.49 24.49
C LYS A 94 -2.17 8.12 23.20
N PRO A 95 -2.89 9.27 23.27
CA PRO A 95 -3.47 9.92 22.09
C PRO A 95 -2.45 10.22 20.99
N LYS A 96 -1.27 10.77 21.36
CA LYS A 96 -0.17 11.03 20.41
C LYS A 96 0.23 9.78 19.62
N VAL A 97 0.33 8.63 20.28
CA VAL A 97 0.76 7.38 19.65
C VAL A 97 -0.34 6.86 18.73
N LEU A 98 -1.62 6.97 19.12
CA LEU A 98 -2.75 6.62 18.25
C LEU A 98 -2.80 7.49 16.99
N MET A 99 -2.59 8.80 17.13
CA MET A 99 -2.52 9.72 15.99
C MET A 99 -1.39 9.40 15.00
N MET A 100 -0.35 8.68 15.44
CA MET A 100 0.73 8.20 14.57
C MET A 100 0.40 6.83 13.96
N LEU A 101 -0.04 5.88 14.79
CA LEU A 101 -0.21 4.49 14.39
C LEU A 101 -1.43 4.26 13.51
N LEU A 102 -2.55 4.95 13.77
CA LEU A 102 -3.78 4.77 13.00
C LEU A 102 -3.59 5.18 11.53
N PRO A 103 -3.07 6.38 11.21
CA PRO A 103 -2.75 6.72 9.82
C PRO A 103 -1.72 5.78 9.21
N ALA A 104 -0.68 5.39 9.95
CA ALA A 104 0.36 4.50 9.44
C ALA A 104 -0.21 3.14 9.01
N ILE A 105 -1.04 2.51 9.84
CA ILE A 105 -1.65 1.23 9.53
C ILE A 105 -2.65 1.38 8.37
N ILE A 106 -3.50 2.41 8.39
CA ILE A 106 -4.46 2.66 7.30
C ILE A 106 -3.73 2.90 5.97
N GLY A 107 -2.60 3.60 6.00
CA GLY A 107 -1.73 3.81 4.85
C GLY A 107 -1.21 2.49 4.28
N THR A 108 -0.81 1.54 5.13
CA THR A 108 -0.27 0.25 4.67
C THR A 108 -1.31 -0.68 4.03
N ILE A 109 -2.61 -0.55 4.35
CA ILE A 109 -3.65 -1.48 3.87
C ILE A 109 -4.21 -1.07 2.49
N ASN A 110 -3.68 -0.01 1.86
CA ASN A 110 -4.10 0.48 0.53
C ASN A 110 -5.64 0.65 0.40
N VAL A 111 -6.31 1.05 1.49
CA VAL A 111 -7.76 1.22 1.49
C VAL A 111 -8.12 2.50 0.71
N PRO A 112 -9.01 2.43 -0.30
CA PRO A 112 -9.52 3.63 -0.98
C PRO A 112 -10.15 4.60 0.02
N GLY A 113 -9.84 5.89 -0.09
CA GLY A 113 -10.30 6.88 0.88
C GLY A 113 -9.58 6.81 2.24
N GLY A 114 -8.42 6.15 2.33
CA GLY A 114 -7.66 6.03 3.59
C GLY A 114 -7.40 7.36 4.30
N ALA A 115 -7.19 8.46 3.58
CA ALA A 115 -7.07 9.81 4.16
C ALA A 115 -8.36 10.29 4.84
N ILE A 116 -9.51 10.04 4.21
CA ILE A 116 -10.84 10.39 4.73
C ILE A 116 -11.19 9.50 5.92
N MET A 117 -10.79 8.22 5.90
CA MET A 117 -11.03 7.26 6.99
C MET A 117 -10.18 7.56 8.23
N SER A 118 -8.92 7.96 8.03
CA SER A 118 -7.98 8.25 9.12
C SER A 118 -8.13 9.65 9.71
N ALA A 119 -8.60 10.63 8.93
CA ALA A 119 -8.81 12.01 9.39
C ALA A 119 -9.65 12.14 10.66
N PRO A 120 -10.87 11.56 10.78
CA PRO A 120 -11.68 11.68 11.99
C PRO A 120 -11.01 11.05 13.21
N MET A 121 -10.18 10.02 13.01
CA MET A 121 -9.49 9.33 14.10
C MET A 121 -8.33 10.16 14.66
N VAL A 122 -7.62 10.86 13.77
CA VAL A 122 -6.59 11.84 14.16
C VAL A 122 -7.24 13.04 14.85
N GLU A 123 -8.39 13.51 14.35
CA GLU A 123 -9.15 14.63 14.93
C GLU A 123 -9.69 14.30 16.32
N GLU A 124 -10.28 13.12 16.51
CA GLU A 124 -10.81 12.66 17.80
C GLU A 124 -9.73 12.69 18.89
N HIS A 125 -8.53 12.18 18.59
CA HIS A 125 -7.43 12.13 19.54
C HIS A 125 -6.62 13.43 19.64
N GLY A 126 -6.62 14.25 18.59
CA GLY A 126 -5.91 15.52 18.56
C GLY A 126 -6.68 16.68 19.18
N THR A 127 -8.02 16.60 19.20
CA THR A 127 -8.87 17.56 19.95
C THR A 127 -8.55 17.52 21.44
N ALA A 128 -8.28 16.33 22.00
CA ALA A 128 -7.82 16.16 23.39
C ALA A 128 -6.47 16.85 23.68
N LEU A 129 -5.72 17.22 22.64
CA LEU A 129 -4.43 17.89 22.72
C LEU A 129 -4.49 19.37 22.30
N ASN A 130 -5.68 19.91 21.98
CA ASN A 130 -5.90 21.27 21.46
C ASN A 130 -5.02 21.59 20.22
N LEU A 131 -4.79 20.59 19.36
CA LEU A 131 -4.03 20.79 18.13
C LEU A 131 -4.88 21.52 17.09
N ASP A 132 -4.26 22.42 16.34
CA ASP A 132 -4.92 23.12 15.24
C ASP A 132 -5.15 22.19 14.03
N ARG A 133 -6.11 22.56 13.18
CA ARG A 133 -6.48 21.76 12.00
C ARG A 133 -5.33 21.49 11.05
N THR A 134 -4.39 22.43 10.90
CA THR A 134 -3.23 22.27 10.03
C THR A 134 -2.29 21.19 10.57
N THR A 135 -2.06 21.18 11.89
CA THR A 135 -1.29 20.11 12.53
C THR A 135 -1.98 18.75 12.41
N LEU A 136 -3.30 18.66 12.62
CA LEU A 136 -4.04 17.41 12.44
C LEU A 136 -3.91 16.84 11.03
N ALA A 137 -4.08 17.70 10.02
CA ALA A 137 -3.93 17.31 8.61
C ALA A 137 -2.48 16.88 8.30
N SER A 138 -1.49 17.58 8.87
CA SER A 138 -0.06 17.28 8.68
C SER A 138 0.32 15.95 9.32
N VAL A 139 -0.15 15.66 10.53
CA VAL A 139 0.05 14.37 11.21
C VAL A 139 -0.56 13.24 10.39
N ASN A 140 -1.82 13.41 9.96
CA ASN A 140 -2.49 12.40 9.14
C ASN A 140 -1.71 12.14 7.82
N LEU A 141 -1.30 13.19 7.13
CA LEU A 141 -0.57 13.07 5.88
C LEU A 141 0.80 12.41 6.08
N PHE A 142 1.58 12.86 7.06
CA PHE A 142 2.94 12.36 7.27
C PHE A 142 2.94 10.89 7.70
N PHE A 143 2.19 10.55 8.76
CA PHE A 143 2.21 9.19 9.30
C PHE A 143 1.53 8.18 8.38
N ARG A 144 0.61 8.59 7.51
CA ARG A 144 0.05 7.71 6.47
C ARG A 144 1.09 7.26 5.43
N HIS A 145 2.15 8.04 5.20
CA HIS A 145 3.16 7.73 4.18
C HIS A 145 4.50 7.27 4.75
N ILE A 146 4.80 7.56 6.02
CA ILE A 146 6.09 7.16 6.62
C ILE A 146 6.31 5.64 6.57
N GLY A 147 5.22 4.86 6.67
CA GLY A 147 5.27 3.40 6.55
C GLY A 147 5.72 2.90 5.18
N TYR A 148 5.55 3.68 4.10
CA TYR A 148 5.86 3.24 2.73
C TYR A 148 7.35 2.92 2.52
N PHE A 149 8.21 3.52 3.33
CA PHE A 149 9.65 3.27 3.31
C PHE A 149 10.01 1.84 3.71
N ILE A 150 9.23 1.24 4.59
CA ILE A 150 9.55 -0.06 5.22
C ILE A 150 8.49 -1.13 4.96
N TYR A 151 7.36 -0.78 4.34
CA TYR A 151 6.25 -1.69 4.16
C TYR A 151 6.51 -2.67 3.00
N PRO A 152 6.60 -3.99 3.25
CA PRO A 152 7.00 -4.97 2.24
C PRO A 152 6.02 -5.08 1.06
N LEU A 153 4.74 -4.80 1.29
CA LEU A 153 3.71 -4.94 0.26
C LEU A 153 3.54 -3.67 -0.58
N GLN A 154 4.39 -2.67 -0.39
CA GLN A 154 4.35 -1.44 -1.17
C GLN A 154 4.86 -1.69 -2.59
N THR A 155 4.04 -1.39 -3.60
CA THR A 155 4.33 -1.68 -5.01
C THR A 155 5.68 -1.14 -5.48
N SER A 156 6.08 0.06 -5.04
CA SER A 156 7.39 0.64 -5.39
C SER A 156 8.57 -0.15 -4.83
N LEU A 157 8.45 -0.68 -3.61
CA LEU A 157 9.50 -1.49 -2.99
C LEU A 157 9.66 -2.82 -3.74
N ILE A 158 8.53 -3.42 -4.12
CA ILE A 158 8.49 -4.66 -4.90
C ILE A 158 9.15 -4.44 -6.26
N ILE A 159 8.77 -3.38 -6.98
CA ILE A 159 9.37 -3.03 -8.27
C ILE A 159 10.89 -2.85 -8.10
N ILE A 160 11.36 -2.06 -7.13
CA ILE A 160 12.80 -1.82 -6.93
C ILE A 160 13.55 -3.13 -6.65
N SER A 161 12.98 -4.01 -5.82
CA SER A 161 13.57 -5.32 -5.53
C SER A 161 13.76 -6.16 -6.80
N GLU A 162 12.71 -6.26 -7.62
CA GLU A 162 12.75 -7.04 -8.87
C GLU A 162 13.62 -6.38 -9.95
N LEU A 163 13.69 -5.04 -9.97
CA LEU A 163 14.51 -4.30 -10.94
C LEU A 163 16.01 -4.43 -10.66
N LEU A 164 16.39 -4.36 -9.39
CA LEU A 164 17.79 -4.32 -8.98
C LEU A 164 18.33 -5.69 -8.53
N ASP A 165 17.49 -6.72 -8.54
CA ASP A 165 17.79 -8.05 -7.98
C ASP A 165 18.30 -7.95 -6.52
N ILE A 166 17.72 -7.00 -5.76
CA ILE A 166 18.07 -6.78 -4.35
C ILE A 166 17.00 -7.42 -3.48
N PRO A 167 17.38 -8.22 -2.47
CA PRO A 167 16.42 -8.78 -1.53
C PRO A 167 15.58 -7.71 -0.83
N LYS A 168 14.27 -7.96 -0.73
CA LYS A 168 13.28 -7.04 -0.15
C LYS A 168 13.66 -6.58 1.27
N HIS A 169 14.13 -7.52 2.10
CA HIS A 169 14.56 -7.23 3.47
C HIS A 169 15.74 -6.23 3.54
N SER A 170 16.64 -6.27 2.55
CA SER A 170 17.78 -5.35 2.50
C SER A 170 17.28 -3.93 2.23
N ILE A 171 16.38 -3.76 1.24
CA ILE A 171 15.78 -2.46 0.92
C ILE A 171 15.04 -1.91 2.16
N ILE A 172 14.26 -2.73 2.86
CA ILE A 172 13.55 -2.34 4.08
C ILE A 172 14.54 -1.88 5.16
N LEU A 173 15.62 -2.63 5.39
CA LEU A 173 16.61 -2.32 6.41
C LEU A 173 17.32 -0.98 6.14
N TYR A 174 17.69 -0.72 4.88
CA TYR A 174 18.30 0.56 4.49
C TYR A 174 17.33 1.74 4.64
N ASN A 175 16.03 1.52 4.39
CA ASN A 175 15.00 2.56 4.54
C ASN A 175 14.49 2.71 5.98
N ALA A 176 14.79 1.77 6.88
CA ALA A 176 14.36 1.82 8.27
C ALA A 176 14.94 3.01 9.02
N ALA A 177 16.23 3.34 8.81
CA ALA A 177 16.86 4.49 9.46
C ALA A 177 16.21 5.82 9.04
N PRO A 178 16.04 6.14 7.73
CA PRO A 178 15.27 7.30 7.30
C PRO A 178 13.84 7.33 7.85
N ALA A 179 13.13 6.20 7.86
CA ALA A 179 11.77 6.12 8.37
C ALA A 179 11.69 6.44 9.87
N LEU A 180 12.62 5.90 10.68
CA LEU A 180 12.71 6.15 12.11
C LEU A 180 13.08 7.60 12.43
N VAL A 181 14.08 8.16 11.72
CA VAL A 181 14.48 9.56 11.87
C VAL A 181 13.33 10.48 11.49
N GLY A 182 12.64 10.21 10.38
CA GLY A 182 11.45 10.95 9.95
C GLY A 182 10.31 10.88 10.98
N ALA A 183 10.02 9.68 11.50
CA ALA A 183 9.00 9.51 12.53
C ALA A 183 9.34 10.23 13.84
N ALA A 184 10.61 10.20 14.27
CA ALA A 184 11.08 10.91 15.46
C ALA A 184 11.04 12.43 15.27
N ALA A 185 11.51 12.93 14.12
CA ALA A 185 11.45 14.35 13.78
C ALA A 185 9.99 14.85 13.74
N ALA A 186 9.09 14.11 13.09
CA ALA A 186 7.67 14.41 13.07
C ALA A 186 7.05 14.38 14.48
N TYR A 187 7.44 13.41 15.32
CA TYR A 187 6.96 13.37 16.70
C TYR A 187 7.36 14.63 17.49
N LEU A 188 8.63 15.02 17.41
CA LEU A 188 9.14 16.21 18.09
C LEU A 188 8.49 17.48 17.55
N PHE A 189 8.32 17.60 16.23
CA PHE A 189 7.75 18.76 15.58
C PHE A 189 6.25 18.92 15.87
N PHE A 190 5.46 17.85 15.78
CA PHE A 190 4.01 17.93 15.99
C PHE A 190 3.60 17.85 17.46
N PHE A 191 4.37 17.17 18.31
CA PHE A 191 3.94 16.85 19.67
C PHE A 191 4.90 17.30 20.78
N GLY A 192 6.04 17.94 20.46
CA GLY A 192 7.14 18.21 21.40
C GLY A 192 6.76 18.92 22.71
N ASN A 193 5.70 19.74 22.71
CA ASN A 193 5.29 20.53 23.87
C ASN A 193 3.93 20.15 24.49
N HIS A 194 3.24 19.15 23.95
CA HIS A 194 1.89 18.81 24.42
C HIS A 194 1.95 17.73 25.49
N ASN A 195 1.57 17.99 26.73
CA ASN A 195 1.49 16.93 27.74
C ASN A 195 0.22 16.09 27.52
N THR A 196 0.39 14.80 27.23
CA THR A 196 -0.73 13.84 27.26
C THR A 196 -0.97 13.43 28.69
N GLY A 197 -2.19 13.60 29.19
CA GLY A 197 -2.66 12.85 30.36
C GLY A 197 -2.52 11.35 30.09
N SER A 198 -2.06 10.60 31.09
CA SER A 198 -2.03 9.14 31.00
C SER A 198 -3.46 8.64 31.22
N ALA A 199 -4.01 7.88 30.26
CA ALA A 199 -5.26 7.18 30.48
C ALA A 199 -5.10 6.16 31.63
N PRO A 200 -6.17 5.83 32.36
CA PRO A 200 -6.11 4.87 33.46
C PRO A 200 -5.50 3.53 33.03
N GLN A 201 -4.77 2.90 33.96
CA GLN A 201 -4.06 1.65 33.73
C GLN A 201 -5.06 0.54 33.38
N LYS A 202 -4.89 -0.09 32.21
CA LYS A 202 -5.75 -1.17 31.72
C LYS A 202 -5.38 -2.49 32.38
N ASN A 203 -6.37 -3.35 32.62
CA ASN A 203 -6.17 -4.68 33.19
C ASN A 203 -5.35 -5.54 32.20
N PRO A 204 -4.32 -6.31 32.63
CA PRO A 204 -3.50 -7.11 31.71
C PRO A 204 -4.30 -8.11 30.85
N ARG A 205 -5.42 -8.65 31.39
CA ARG A 205 -6.31 -9.54 30.62
C ARG A 205 -6.98 -8.85 29.44
N ASP A 206 -7.37 -7.58 29.61
CA ASP A 206 -8.00 -6.79 28.55
C ASP A 206 -6.97 -6.44 27.47
N ILE A 207 -5.72 -6.18 27.86
CA ILE A 207 -4.62 -5.93 26.91
C ILE A 207 -4.36 -7.16 26.04
N ALA A 208 -4.25 -8.36 26.65
CA ALA A 208 -4.00 -9.59 25.90
C ALA A 208 -5.14 -9.93 24.93
N TYR A 209 -6.39 -9.72 25.34
CA TYR A 209 -7.56 -9.89 24.48
C TYR A 209 -7.50 -8.93 23.29
N GLN A 210 -7.34 -7.63 23.53
CA GLN A 210 -7.31 -6.64 22.45
C GLN A 210 -6.11 -6.84 21.51
N PHE A 211 -4.97 -7.31 22.03
CA PHE A 211 -3.81 -7.65 21.20
C PHE A 211 -4.11 -8.81 20.26
N THR A 212 -4.79 -9.84 20.78
CA THR A 212 -5.24 -10.98 19.98
C THR A 212 -6.26 -10.55 18.93
N GLU A 213 -7.23 -9.71 19.29
CA GLU A 213 -8.21 -9.16 18.35
C GLU A 213 -7.56 -8.31 17.25
N PHE A 214 -6.55 -7.51 17.60
CA PHE A 214 -5.75 -6.77 16.63
C PHE A 214 -5.01 -7.70 15.65
N LEU A 215 -4.30 -8.71 16.17
CA LEU A 215 -3.59 -9.69 15.34
C LEU A 215 -4.56 -10.48 14.46
N LEU A 216 -5.73 -10.81 14.99
CA LEU A 216 -6.79 -11.46 14.24
C LEU A 216 -7.28 -10.54 13.12
N GLY A 217 -7.62 -9.28 13.37
CA GLY A 217 -8.02 -8.34 12.32
C GLY A 217 -6.92 -8.09 11.27
N PHE A 218 -5.65 -8.06 11.69
CA PHE A 218 -4.51 -7.84 10.79
C PHE A 218 -4.02 -9.13 10.10
N SER A 219 -4.59 -10.29 10.41
CA SER A 219 -4.08 -11.59 9.95
C SER A 219 -4.01 -11.74 8.43
N PRO A 220 -4.95 -11.21 7.60
CA PRO A 220 -4.81 -11.28 6.15
C PRO A 220 -3.50 -10.66 5.66
N VAL A 221 -3.11 -9.51 6.21
CA VAL A 221 -1.85 -8.83 5.87
C VAL A 221 -0.65 -9.61 6.41
N MET A 222 -0.75 -10.11 7.65
CA MET A 222 0.33 -10.91 8.25
C MET A 222 0.63 -12.18 7.45
N VAL A 223 -0.37 -12.85 6.90
CA VAL A 223 -0.17 -14.03 6.03
C VAL A 223 0.64 -13.67 4.80
N ILE A 224 0.32 -12.53 4.15
CA ILE A 224 1.06 -12.08 2.96
C ILE A 224 2.52 -11.79 3.34
N ILE A 225 2.73 -11.02 4.40
CA ILE A 225 4.08 -10.65 4.87
C ILE A 225 4.88 -11.88 5.27
N ALA A 226 4.28 -12.82 6.00
CA ALA A 226 4.94 -14.04 6.45
C ALA A 226 5.36 -14.91 5.25
N LEU A 227 4.45 -15.15 4.30
CA LEU A 227 4.76 -15.91 3.08
C LEU A 227 5.87 -15.25 2.26
N MET A 228 5.82 -13.92 2.11
CA MET A 228 6.79 -13.17 1.33
C MET A 228 8.17 -13.09 1.98
N LEU A 229 8.24 -12.85 3.30
CA LEU A 229 9.51 -12.59 3.98
C LEU A 229 10.16 -13.85 4.58
N LEU A 230 9.37 -14.82 5.03
CA LEU A 230 9.88 -16.02 5.72
C LEU A 230 10.02 -17.22 4.78
N PHE A 231 9.15 -17.32 3.78
CA PHE A 231 9.08 -18.46 2.86
C PHE A 231 9.51 -18.11 1.44
N ASP A 232 9.91 -16.86 1.18
CA ASP A 232 10.29 -16.34 -0.15
C ASP A 232 9.23 -16.66 -1.23
N ALA A 233 7.96 -16.68 -0.82
CA ALA A 233 6.87 -17.03 -1.71
C ALA A 233 6.68 -15.93 -2.77
N PRO A 234 6.39 -16.31 -4.03
CA PRO A 234 6.06 -15.34 -5.07
C PRO A 234 4.94 -14.40 -4.63
N PHE A 235 5.10 -13.11 -4.89
CA PHE A 235 4.22 -12.07 -4.32
C PHE A 235 2.74 -12.30 -4.68
N TYR A 236 2.44 -12.77 -5.89
CA TYR A 236 1.07 -13.07 -6.30
C TYR A 236 0.43 -14.19 -5.48
N LEU A 237 1.18 -15.23 -5.09
CA LEU A 237 0.68 -16.32 -4.24
C LEU A 237 0.46 -15.85 -2.80
N ALA A 238 1.39 -15.05 -2.27
CA ALA A 238 1.25 -14.44 -0.96
C ALA A 238 0.00 -13.56 -0.91
N ALA A 239 -0.17 -12.65 -1.88
CA ALA A 239 -1.32 -11.77 -1.99
C ALA A 239 -2.64 -12.55 -2.15
N ALA A 240 -2.66 -13.60 -2.98
CA ALA A 240 -3.83 -14.47 -3.13
C ALA A 240 -4.20 -15.14 -1.80
N SER A 241 -3.23 -15.64 -1.04
CA SER A 241 -3.47 -16.32 0.25
C SER A 241 -4.08 -15.39 1.29
N GLY A 242 -3.54 -14.18 1.44
CA GLY A 242 -4.09 -13.17 2.34
C GLY A 242 -5.49 -12.70 1.93
N LEU A 243 -5.71 -12.49 0.63
CA LEU A 243 -7.01 -12.12 0.10
C LEU A 243 -8.05 -13.23 0.30
N CYS A 244 -7.70 -14.49 0.04
CA CYS A 244 -8.56 -15.64 0.29
C CYS A 244 -8.98 -15.72 1.76
N LEU A 245 -8.04 -15.49 2.69
CA LEU A 245 -8.35 -15.44 4.11
C LEU A 245 -9.36 -14.33 4.41
N ALA A 246 -9.16 -13.12 3.90
CA ALA A 246 -10.09 -12.01 4.08
C ALA A 246 -11.47 -12.31 3.47
N LEU A 247 -11.53 -12.94 2.29
CA LEU A 247 -12.78 -13.25 1.59
C LEU A 247 -13.64 -14.25 2.35
N VAL A 248 -13.04 -15.32 2.90
CA VAL A 248 -13.77 -16.43 3.55
C VAL A 248 -14.21 -16.09 4.98
N ARG A 249 -13.57 -15.09 5.61
CA ARG A 249 -13.79 -14.80 7.02
C ARG A 249 -15.12 -14.11 7.30
N ASN A 250 -15.69 -14.43 8.46
CA ASN A 250 -16.93 -13.84 8.97
C ASN A 250 -18.13 -14.02 8.02
N ILE A 251 -18.12 -15.11 7.24
CA ILE A 251 -19.28 -15.54 6.45
C ILE A 251 -20.17 -16.42 7.33
N GLN A 252 -21.47 -16.14 7.35
CA GLN A 252 -22.46 -16.95 8.07
C GLN A 252 -22.63 -18.32 7.38
N ALA A 253 -22.66 -19.40 8.17
CA ALA A 253 -22.66 -20.77 7.66
C ALA A 253 -23.88 -21.09 6.76
N GLU A 254 -25.02 -20.47 7.00
CA GLU A 254 -26.26 -20.72 6.25
C GLU A 254 -26.22 -20.25 4.78
N HIS A 255 -25.37 -19.27 4.45
CA HIS A 255 -25.32 -18.64 3.11
C HIS A 255 -23.92 -18.66 2.49
N TRP A 256 -23.07 -19.60 2.89
CA TRP A 256 -21.64 -19.55 2.62
C TRP A 256 -21.27 -19.42 1.13
N GLY A 257 -21.86 -20.25 0.27
CA GLY A 257 -21.56 -20.26 -1.16
C GLY A 257 -22.01 -18.99 -1.89
N ALA A 258 -23.23 -18.52 -1.60
CA ALA A 258 -23.77 -17.30 -2.21
C ALA A 258 -23.01 -16.05 -1.75
N ALA A 259 -22.64 -15.97 -0.47
CA ALA A 259 -21.86 -14.88 0.09
C ALA A 259 -20.42 -14.84 -0.42
N LEU A 260 -19.77 -16.00 -0.59
CA LEU A 260 -18.44 -16.06 -1.17
C LEU A 260 -18.46 -15.63 -2.65
N LEU A 261 -19.46 -16.10 -3.40
CA LEU A 261 -19.62 -15.72 -4.81
C LEU A 261 -19.87 -14.22 -4.96
N SER A 262 -20.70 -13.62 -4.10
CA SER A 262 -20.95 -12.18 -4.15
C SER A 262 -19.69 -11.37 -3.81
N ARG A 263 -18.90 -11.79 -2.81
CA ARG A 263 -17.61 -11.15 -2.50
C ARG A 263 -16.59 -11.29 -3.63
N LEU A 264 -16.52 -12.45 -4.29
CA LEU A 264 -15.67 -12.65 -5.47
C LEU A 264 -16.12 -11.77 -6.65
N GLN A 265 -17.43 -11.66 -6.87
CA GLN A 265 -17.96 -10.75 -7.90
C GLN A 265 -17.64 -9.29 -7.57
N GLN A 266 -17.78 -8.87 -6.32
CA GLN A 266 -17.41 -7.51 -5.88
C GLN A 266 -15.91 -7.25 -6.00
N LEU A 267 -15.07 -8.26 -5.74
CA LEU A 267 -13.62 -8.16 -5.92
C LEU A 267 -13.28 -7.68 -7.34
N PHE A 268 -13.78 -8.39 -8.35
CA PHE A 268 -13.50 -8.07 -9.75
C PHE A 268 -14.33 -6.90 -10.30
N SER A 269 -15.55 -6.67 -9.81
CA SER A 269 -16.40 -5.59 -10.34
C SER A 269 -16.08 -4.22 -9.74
N GLY A 270 -15.51 -4.14 -8.54
CA GLY A 270 -15.37 -2.85 -7.86
C GLY A 270 -14.20 -2.70 -6.92
N TRP A 271 -13.66 -3.77 -6.32
CA TRP A 271 -12.60 -3.61 -5.31
C TRP A 271 -11.21 -3.46 -5.91
N ILE A 272 -10.90 -4.15 -7.01
CA ILE A 272 -9.63 -4.01 -7.71
C ILE A 272 -9.52 -2.61 -8.32
N ASN A 273 -8.39 -1.95 -8.11
CA ASN A 273 -8.08 -0.68 -8.75
C ASN A 273 -7.46 -0.93 -10.13
N TYR A 274 -8.29 -0.90 -11.17
CA TYR A 274 -7.86 -1.13 -12.54
C TYR A 274 -6.93 -0.04 -13.09
N GLU A 275 -7.04 1.21 -12.63
CA GLU A 275 -6.11 2.27 -13.02
C GLU A 275 -4.69 1.99 -12.52
N LEU A 276 -4.56 1.52 -11.27
CA LEU A 276 -3.27 1.10 -10.72
C LEU A 276 -2.71 -0.11 -11.46
N VAL A 277 -3.56 -1.08 -11.81
CA VAL A 277 -3.18 -2.25 -12.61
C VAL A 277 -2.65 -1.83 -13.99
N LEU A 278 -3.36 -0.93 -14.67
CA LEU A 278 -2.95 -0.38 -15.96
C LEU A 278 -1.65 0.43 -15.85
N ALA A 279 -1.47 1.17 -14.76
CA ALA A 279 -0.23 1.93 -14.52
C ALA A 279 0.97 0.99 -14.36
N VAL A 280 0.82 -0.11 -13.62
CA VAL A 280 1.88 -1.12 -13.45
C VAL A 280 2.17 -1.87 -14.76
N LEU A 281 1.14 -2.23 -15.52
CA LEU A 281 1.32 -2.83 -16.83
C LEU A 281 2.08 -1.88 -17.77
N SER A 282 1.65 -0.62 -17.84
CA SER A 282 2.29 0.41 -18.68
C SER A 282 3.73 0.69 -18.24
N LEU A 283 4.02 0.62 -16.94
CA LEU A 283 5.36 0.75 -16.38
C LEU A 283 6.26 -0.41 -16.83
N MET A 284 5.75 -1.64 -16.84
CA MET A 284 6.51 -2.81 -17.31
C MET A 284 6.80 -2.75 -18.80
N VAL A 285 5.85 -2.27 -19.60
CA VAL A 285 6.09 -1.98 -21.02
C VAL A 285 7.13 -0.87 -21.18
N PHE A 286 7.03 0.21 -20.42
CA PHE A 286 8.02 1.29 -20.43
C PHE A 286 9.42 0.77 -20.09
N ARG A 287 9.54 -0.01 -19.00
CA ARG A 287 10.79 -0.67 -18.58
C ARG A 287 11.38 -1.54 -19.68
N ALA A 288 10.57 -2.34 -20.37
CA ALA A 288 11.08 -3.26 -21.39
C ALA A 288 11.68 -2.54 -22.61
N VAL A 289 11.29 -1.28 -22.84
CA VAL A 289 11.76 -0.46 -23.96
C VAL A 289 12.95 0.45 -23.58
N VAL A 290 13.15 0.73 -22.29
CA VAL A 290 14.29 1.50 -21.74
C VAL A 290 15.52 0.62 -21.61
#